data_AF-T0RD19-F1
#
_entry.id   AF-T0RD19-F1
#
_cell.length_a   1.000
_cell.length_b   1.000
_cell.length_c   1.000
_cell.angle_alpha   90.00
_cell.angle_beta   90.00
_cell.angle_gamma   90.00
#
_symmetry.space_group_name_H-M   'P 1'
#
loop_
_entity.id
_entity.type
_entity.pdbx_description
1 polymer ?
#
loop_
_entity_poly.entity_id
_entity_poly.type
_entity_poly.pdbx_seq_one_letter_code
_entity_poly.pdbx_strand_id
1 'polypeptide(L)'
;MKQTIKSLLCTLFAIFSFFTYGVELSVTKENNLKITASTCDEVLFQREAICQWKKNLDPSFEIPKVSKNACVKNKNKTSIVVSKCIPDLVKEIHHKKLNKSGANCWGTALGLRGLSQTPRFVWSNELQYWQSSPLCRKLSVGESLRPGDIINTYGPEYIFREEGNDKGTHFWNALYPNRYTVSPVDNGYSGYHNLLHSETFISYEMTFGKDSPNFDDRFDFHQMIEVYGRTRDKDCQENQSLTPHMRENQNEAKRIKGTKCDYMSLAYRCQRFDSYFNSIELSDIEKGLWSEIQDLFKKQNTLFKLLTIKNFKLSNFEVIKLITLSDEVARLSLNELSKGLHLSKNEEMLLTLRYFTASAIRKSLELADEVEPTEPL
;
A
#
# COMPACT_ATOMS: atom_id res chain seq x y z
N MET A 1 6.12 -37.30 -59.85
CA MET A 1 6.16 -35.97 -60.51
C MET A 1 5.39 -34.99 -59.61
N LYS A 2 6.06 -33.92 -59.20
CA LYS A 2 5.63 -32.95 -58.18
C LYS A 2 4.63 -31.93 -58.77
N GLN A 3 3.49 -31.69 -58.13
CA GLN A 3 2.66 -30.49 -58.32
C GLN A 3 1.77 -30.30 -57.07
N THR A 4 2.28 -29.56 -56.08
CA THR A 4 1.85 -28.19 -55.70
C THR A 4 0.54 -28.13 -54.89
N ILE A 5 0.67 -28.46 -53.60
CA ILE A 5 -0.12 -27.88 -52.51
C ILE A 5 0.49 -26.50 -52.22
N LYS A 6 -0.04 -25.43 -52.82
CA LYS A 6 0.25 -24.05 -52.40
C LYS A 6 -0.91 -23.16 -52.81
N SER A 7 -1.61 -22.63 -51.81
CA SER A 7 -2.33 -21.34 -51.82
C SER A 7 -3.71 -21.44 -51.15
N LEU A 8 -3.74 -21.62 -49.82
CA LEU A 8 -4.89 -21.21 -49.02
C LEU A 8 -4.52 -20.95 -47.55
N LEU A 9 -3.39 -20.28 -47.30
CA LEU A 9 -2.94 -19.97 -45.94
C LEU A 9 -2.18 -18.64 -45.89
N CYS A 10 -2.76 -17.57 -46.44
CA CYS A 10 -2.14 -16.24 -46.44
C CYS A 10 -3.19 -15.14 -46.59
N THR A 11 -4.07 -14.92 -45.61
CA THR A 11 -4.66 -13.61 -45.26
C THR A 11 -5.73 -13.75 -44.17
N LEU A 12 -5.31 -14.04 -42.93
CA LEU A 12 -6.10 -13.70 -41.72
C LEU A 12 -5.24 -13.76 -40.46
N PHE A 13 -3.97 -13.36 -40.55
CA PHE A 13 -3.33 -12.71 -39.42
C PHE A 13 -3.78 -11.26 -39.47
N ALA A 14 -4.99 -11.01 -38.96
CA ALA A 14 -5.33 -9.68 -38.49
C ALA A 14 -4.28 -9.36 -37.44
N ILE A 15 -3.34 -8.51 -37.83
CA ILE A 15 -2.42 -7.82 -36.95
C ILE A 15 -3.35 -6.97 -36.06
N PHE A 16 -3.88 -7.58 -34.99
CA PHE A 16 -4.33 -6.88 -33.80
C PHE A 16 -3.06 -6.32 -33.18
N SER A 17 -2.51 -5.28 -33.81
CA SER A 17 -1.78 -4.25 -33.09
C SER A 17 -2.79 -3.72 -32.09
N PHE A 18 -2.83 -4.33 -30.90
CA PHE A 18 -3.31 -3.67 -29.71
C PHE A 18 -2.40 -2.45 -29.55
N PHE A 19 -2.76 -1.35 -30.22
CA PHE A 19 -2.38 -0.04 -29.76
C PHE A 19 -2.90 0.00 -28.34
N THR A 20 -1.99 -0.10 -27.38
CA THR A 20 -2.26 0.10 -25.97
C THR A 20 -2.63 1.57 -25.82
N TYR A 21 -3.89 1.89 -26.11
CA TYR A 21 -4.51 3.17 -25.81
C TYR A 21 -4.68 3.24 -24.29
N GLY A 22 -3.56 3.46 -23.59
CA GLY A 22 -3.52 3.51 -22.14
C GLY A 22 -4.21 4.77 -21.61
N VAL A 23 -4.74 4.64 -20.40
CA VAL A 23 -5.21 5.76 -19.59
C VAL A 23 -4.01 6.58 -19.15
N GLU A 24 -4.04 7.89 -19.41
CA GLU A 24 -3.00 8.83 -19.04
C GLU A 24 -3.53 9.79 -17.97
N LEU A 25 -2.83 9.89 -16.84
CA LEU A 25 -3.10 10.93 -15.84
C LEU A 25 -2.12 12.09 -16.03
N SER A 26 -2.66 13.30 -15.96
CA SER A 26 -1.90 14.53 -16.10
C SER A 26 -2.51 15.62 -15.23
N VAL A 27 -1.78 16.71 -15.00
CA VAL A 27 -2.27 17.85 -14.23
C VAL A 27 -2.54 19.03 -15.17
N THR A 28 -3.64 19.75 -14.98
CA THR A 28 -3.92 21.00 -15.73
C THR A 28 -3.05 22.15 -15.24
N LYS A 29 -3.07 23.29 -15.94
CA LYS A 29 -2.34 24.50 -15.52
C LYS A 29 -2.81 25.02 -14.16
N GLU A 30 -4.08 24.80 -13.83
CA GLU A 30 -4.73 25.16 -12.56
C GLU A 30 -4.52 24.09 -11.47
N ASN A 31 -3.55 23.19 -11.66
CA ASN A 31 -3.22 22.11 -10.73
C ASN A 31 -4.35 21.08 -10.50
N ASN A 32 -5.25 20.90 -11.48
CA ASN A 32 -6.29 19.89 -11.40
C ASN A 32 -5.83 18.57 -12.05
N LEU A 33 -5.95 17.45 -11.35
CA LEU A 33 -5.75 16.14 -11.98
C LEU A 33 -6.81 15.86 -13.06
N LYS A 34 -6.33 15.38 -14.21
CA LYS A 34 -7.07 15.09 -15.41
C LYS A 34 -6.73 13.70 -15.92
N ILE A 35 -7.76 12.91 -16.23
CA ILE A 35 -7.63 11.63 -16.91
C ILE A 35 -7.83 11.86 -18.41
N THR A 36 -7.02 11.19 -19.22
CA THR A 36 -7.10 11.20 -20.69
C THR A 36 -7.09 9.76 -21.20
N ALA A 37 -8.02 9.40 -22.09
CA ALA A 37 -8.08 8.09 -22.75
C ALA A 37 -8.58 8.24 -24.20
N SER A 38 -8.85 7.13 -24.90
CA SER A 38 -9.27 7.19 -26.31
C SER A 38 -10.74 7.57 -26.46
N THR A 39 -11.59 7.08 -25.55
CA THR A 39 -13.03 7.32 -25.56
C THR A 39 -13.52 8.03 -24.30
N CYS A 40 -14.67 8.70 -24.39
CA CYS A 40 -15.33 9.26 -23.21
C CYS A 40 -15.77 8.17 -22.22
N ASP A 41 -16.14 6.99 -22.72
CA ASP A 41 -16.60 5.89 -21.88
C ASP A 41 -15.48 5.32 -21.00
N GLU A 42 -14.26 5.17 -21.56
CA GLU A 42 -13.05 4.82 -20.79
C GLU A 42 -12.76 5.87 -19.71
N VAL A 43 -12.75 7.14 -20.08
CA VAL A 43 -12.49 8.24 -19.13
C VAL A 43 -13.53 8.29 -18.01
N LEU A 44 -14.81 8.08 -18.33
CA LEU A 44 -15.90 8.05 -17.34
C LEU A 44 -15.81 6.82 -16.43
N PHE A 45 -15.43 5.66 -16.97
CA PHE A 45 -15.18 4.45 -16.18
C PHE A 45 -14.05 4.66 -15.16
N GLN A 46 -12.91 5.20 -15.61
CA GLN A 46 -11.78 5.48 -14.73
C GLN A 46 -12.09 6.55 -13.69
N ARG A 47 -12.80 7.60 -14.09
CA ARG A 47 -13.31 8.60 -13.16
C ARG A 47 -14.16 7.94 -12.08
N GLU A 48 -15.12 7.10 -12.47
CA GLU A 48 -16.01 6.42 -11.52
C GLU A 48 -15.20 5.58 -10.53
N ALA A 49 -14.21 4.82 -11.00
CA ALA A 49 -13.32 4.04 -10.14
C ALA A 49 -12.59 4.92 -9.09
N ILE A 50 -12.05 6.08 -9.48
CA ILE A 50 -11.44 7.03 -8.53
C ILE A 50 -12.48 7.58 -7.55
N CYS A 51 -13.66 7.96 -8.02
CA CYS A 51 -14.73 8.47 -7.15
C CYS A 51 -15.20 7.41 -6.14
N GLN A 52 -15.29 6.15 -6.57
CA GLN A 52 -15.61 5.00 -5.71
C GLN A 52 -14.51 4.75 -4.68
N TRP A 53 -13.24 4.90 -5.05
CA TRP A 53 -12.14 4.84 -4.08
C TRP A 53 -12.31 5.89 -2.97
N LYS A 54 -12.59 7.15 -3.34
CA LYS A 54 -12.88 8.19 -2.35
C LYS A 54 -14.14 7.89 -1.54
N LYS A 55 -15.22 7.40 -2.15
CA LYS A 55 -16.44 6.97 -1.43
C LYS A 55 -16.15 5.87 -0.40
N ASN A 56 -15.28 4.94 -0.74
CA ASN A 56 -14.88 3.85 0.15
C ASN A 56 -14.06 4.36 1.34
N LEU A 57 -13.34 5.48 1.18
CA LEU A 57 -12.65 6.16 2.28
C LEU A 57 -13.58 7.07 3.06
N ASP A 58 -14.46 7.80 2.40
CA ASP A 58 -15.42 8.72 2.99
C ASP A 58 -16.85 8.31 2.59
N PRO A 59 -17.53 7.50 3.43
CA PRO A 59 -18.90 7.07 3.17
C PRO A 59 -19.89 8.22 3.04
N SER A 60 -19.57 9.43 3.52
CA SER A 60 -20.41 10.62 3.35
C SER A 60 -20.25 11.30 1.99
N PHE A 61 -19.16 11.03 1.26
CA PHE A 61 -18.91 11.61 -0.06
C PHE A 61 -20.00 11.20 -1.05
N GLU A 62 -20.62 12.15 -1.73
CA GLU A 62 -21.53 11.85 -2.84
C GLU A 62 -20.78 11.90 -4.16
N ILE A 63 -20.83 10.81 -4.93
CA ILE A 63 -20.19 10.75 -6.24
C ILE A 63 -20.95 11.69 -7.18
N PRO A 64 -20.30 12.75 -7.71
CA PRO A 64 -21.00 13.69 -8.57
C PRO A 64 -21.47 12.98 -9.84
N LYS A 65 -22.75 13.15 -10.21
CA LYS A 65 -23.25 12.68 -11.50
C LYS A 65 -22.62 13.50 -12.61
N VAL A 66 -22.05 12.82 -13.60
CA VAL A 66 -21.41 13.46 -14.75
C VAL A 66 -21.88 12.79 -16.04
N SER A 67 -22.30 13.60 -17.00
CA SER A 67 -22.73 13.12 -18.31
C SER A 67 -21.58 13.08 -19.32
N LYS A 68 -21.76 12.38 -20.44
CA LYS A 68 -20.77 12.32 -21.53
C LYS A 68 -20.39 13.71 -22.08
N ASN A 69 -21.26 14.71 -21.94
CA ASN A 69 -21.00 16.07 -22.39
C ASN A 69 -19.90 16.79 -21.58
N ALA A 70 -19.54 16.27 -20.40
CA ALA A 70 -18.43 16.80 -19.61
C ALA A 70 -17.05 16.36 -20.11
N CYS A 71 -17.00 15.36 -21.01
CA CYS A 71 -15.77 14.93 -21.64
C CYS A 71 -15.30 15.97 -22.67
N VAL A 72 -14.03 16.38 -22.58
CA VAL A 72 -13.40 17.28 -23.54
C VAL A 72 -12.63 16.44 -24.57
N LYS A 73 -13.05 16.50 -25.83
CA LYS A 73 -12.38 15.82 -26.95
C LYS A 73 -11.29 16.70 -27.55
N ASN A 74 -10.08 16.17 -27.70
CA ASN A 74 -8.96 16.81 -28.38
C ASN A 74 -8.25 15.80 -29.28
N LYS A 75 -8.39 15.98 -30.61
CA LYS A 75 -7.93 15.02 -31.62
C LYS A 75 -8.50 13.62 -31.35
N ASN A 76 -7.63 12.63 -31.16
CA ASN A 76 -7.96 11.22 -30.91
C ASN A 76 -8.00 10.87 -29.41
N LYS A 77 -7.97 11.88 -28.53
CA LYS A 77 -8.01 11.69 -27.09
C LYS A 77 -9.21 12.42 -26.50
N THR A 78 -9.77 11.82 -25.45
CA THR A 78 -10.85 12.38 -24.63
C THR A 78 -10.32 12.58 -23.23
N SER A 79 -10.74 13.64 -22.53
CA SER A 79 -10.26 13.92 -21.17
C SER A 79 -11.33 14.44 -20.24
N ILE A 80 -11.13 14.26 -18.94
CA ILE A 80 -11.98 14.81 -17.87
C ILE A 80 -11.14 15.19 -16.65
N VAL A 81 -11.56 16.24 -15.93
CA VAL A 81 -11.00 16.59 -14.63
C VAL A 81 -11.61 15.71 -13.54
N VAL A 82 -10.77 15.12 -12.69
CA VAL A 82 -11.19 14.20 -11.62
C VAL A 82 -10.86 14.70 -10.22
N SER A 83 -10.35 15.92 -10.07
CA SER A 83 -9.84 16.44 -8.80
C SER A 83 -10.83 16.37 -7.63
N LYS A 84 -12.14 16.50 -7.89
CA LYS A 84 -13.18 16.37 -6.83
C LYS A 84 -13.27 14.95 -6.25
N CYS A 85 -12.93 13.94 -7.04
CA CYS A 85 -13.02 12.53 -6.70
C CYS A 85 -11.75 11.98 -6.04
N ILE A 86 -10.67 12.74 -5.99
CA ILE A 86 -9.43 12.27 -5.38
C ILE A 86 -9.52 12.41 -3.84
N PRO A 87 -9.08 11.40 -3.06
CA PRO A 87 -8.94 11.52 -1.62
C PRO A 87 -8.00 12.68 -1.24
N ASP A 88 -8.27 13.36 -0.12
CA ASP A 88 -7.53 14.59 0.19
C ASP A 88 -6.04 14.33 0.48
N LEU A 89 -5.71 13.24 1.17
CA LEU A 89 -4.33 12.78 1.33
C LEU A 89 -3.62 12.58 -0.02
N VAL A 90 -4.31 11.99 -0.99
CA VAL A 90 -3.74 11.72 -2.33
C VAL A 90 -3.46 13.04 -3.04
N LYS A 91 -4.38 14.01 -3.00
CA LYS A 91 -4.13 15.35 -3.54
C LYS A 91 -2.93 16.02 -2.88
N GLU A 92 -2.78 15.82 -1.57
CA GLU A 92 -1.68 16.39 -0.81
C GLU A 92 -0.34 15.80 -1.23
N ILE A 93 -0.25 14.49 -1.47
CA ILE A 93 1.03 13.80 -1.68
C ILE A 93 1.36 13.53 -3.15
N HIS A 94 0.40 13.65 -4.08
CA HIS A 94 0.60 13.35 -5.50
C HIS A 94 1.79 14.13 -6.10
N HIS A 95 2.68 13.41 -6.79
CA HIS A 95 3.96 13.87 -7.34
C HIS A 95 4.96 14.47 -6.34
N LYS A 96 4.66 14.49 -5.03
CA LYS A 96 5.62 14.93 -4.02
C LYS A 96 6.72 13.88 -3.87
N LYS A 97 7.96 14.36 -3.85
CA LYS A 97 9.11 13.61 -3.38
C LYS A 97 9.19 13.71 -1.86
N LEU A 98 9.75 12.69 -1.24
CA LEU A 98 10.14 12.78 0.16
C LEU A 98 11.46 13.55 0.26
N ASN A 99 11.62 14.34 1.32
CA ASN A 99 12.90 15.02 1.59
C ASN A 99 13.92 14.08 2.23
N LYS A 100 13.45 12.93 2.75
CA LYS A 100 14.18 11.94 3.53
C LYS A 100 13.63 10.55 3.23
N SER A 101 14.27 9.50 3.78
CA SER A 101 13.66 8.18 3.82
C SER A 101 12.28 8.27 4.48
N GLY A 102 11.31 7.47 4.06
CA GLY A 102 9.95 7.59 4.59
C GLY A 102 9.18 6.29 4.57
N ALA A 103 7.86 6.39 4.43
CA ALA A 103 6.99 5.22 4.39
C ALA A 103 7.48 4.20 3.34
N ASN A 104 7.44 2.92 3.72
CA ASN A 104 7.58 1.82 2.77
C ASN A 104 6.27 1.65 1.99
N CYS A 105 6.27 0.82 0.93
CA CYS A 105 5.10 0.70 0.04
C CYS A 105 3.85 0.24 0.81
N TRP A 106 4.02 -0.63 1.79
CA TRP A 106 2.92 -1.05 2.67
C TRP A 106 2.35 0.07 3.51
N GLY A 107 3.19 0.79 4.25
CA GLY A 107 2.69 1.88 5.07
C GLY A 107 2.06 3.00 4.24
N THR A 108 2.48 3.15 2.98
CA THR A 108 1.77 3.97 2.00
C THR A 108 0.38 3.40 1.69
N ALA A 109 0.27 2.13 1.31
CA ALA A 109 -1.01 1.49 1.03
C ALA A 109 -1.97 1.48 2.25
N LEU A 110 -1.45 1.28 3.46
CA LEU A 110 -2.24 1.38 4.70
C LEU A 110 -2.73 2.81 4.93
N GLY A 111 -1.88 3.81 4.72
CA GLY A 111 -2.25 5.23 4.80
C GLY A 111 -3.36 5.59 3.80
N LEU A 112 -3.20 5.14 2.56
CA LEU A 112 -4.16 5.33 1.47
C LEU A 112 -5.48 4.58 1.67
N ARG A 113 -5.47 3.50 2.46
CA ARG A 113 -6.67 2.77 2.87
C ARG A 113 -7.34 3.36 4.11
N GLY A 114 -6.74 4.37 4.74
CA GLY A 114 -7.22 4.95 6.00
C GLY A 114 -7.04 4.02 7.21
N LEU A 115 -6.18 3.00 7.09
CA LEU A 115 -5.70 2.20 8.22
C LEU A 115 -4.64 2.97 9.01
N SER A 116 -3.83 3.77 8.35
CA SER A 116 -3.07 4.82 9.03
C SER A 116 -3.61 6.17 8.59
N GLN A 117 -3.55 7.18 9.46
CA GLN A 117 -3.98 8.53 9.07
C GLN A 117 -3.02 9.15 8.05
N THR A 118 -1.76 8.74 8.04
CA THR A 118 -0.74 9.13 7.04
C THR A 118 0.15 7.94 6.67
N PRO A 119 0.82 7.97 5.49
CA PRO A 119 1.87 7.02 5.18
C PRO A 119 2.97 7.01 6.26
N ARG A 120 3.37 5.83 6.73
CA ARG A 120 4.44 5.66 7.72
C ARG A 120 5.27 4.41 7.47
N PHE A 121 6.33 4.20 8.25
CA PHE A 121 6.99 2.90 8.26
C PHE A 121 6.09 1.83 8.91
N VAL A 122 6.12 0.63 8.36
CA VAL A 122 5.38 -0.55 8.84
C VAL A 122 6.33 -1.72 8.87
N TRP A 123 6.42 -2.40 10.01
CA TRP A 123 7.26 -3.59 10.17
C TRP A 123 6.61 -4.81 9.49
N SER A 124 7.43 -5.77 9.07
CA SER A 124 6.98 -7.05 8.50
C SER A 124 5.99 -7.77 9.41
N ASN A 125 6.31 -7.75 10.69
CA ASN A 125 5.60 -8.40 11.78
C ASN A 125 4.29 -7.69 12.13
N GLU A 126 4.25 -6.36 12.02
CA GLU A 126 3.00 -5.60 12.09
C GLU A 126 2.04 -6.02 10.98
N LEU A 127 2.57 -6.12 9.77
CA LEU A 127 1.75 -6.45 8.61
C LEU A 127 1.14 -7.85 8.72
N GLN A 128 1.95 -8.85 9.07
CA GLN A 128 1.48 -10.23 9.26
C GLN A 128 0.33 -10.30 10.27
N TYR A 129 0.42 -9.51 11.35
CA TYR A 129 -0.65 -9.40 12.33
C TYR A 129 -1.94 -8.86 11.69
N TRP A 130 -1.86 -7.74 10.96
CA TRP A 130 -3.06 -7.17 10.35
C TRP A 130 -3.68 -8.06 9.29
N GLN A 131 -2.88 -8.71 8.44
CA GLN A 131 -3.34 -9.65 7.41
C GLN A 131 -4.06 -10.89 7.95
N SER A 132 -3.82 -11.23 9.22
CA SER A 132 -4.50 -12.33 9.93
C SER A 132 -5.59 -11.86 10.88
N SER A 133 -5.81 -10.54 10.97
CA SER A 133 -6.82 -9.94 11.83
C SER A 133 -8.20 -9.84 11.13
N PRO A 134 -9.29 -9.64 11.89
CA PRO A 134 -10.61 -9.36 11.31
C PRO A 134 -10.68 -8.10 10.42
N LEU A 135 -9.69 -7.20 10.50
CA LEU A 135 -9.67 -5.95 9.74
C LEU A 135 -9.24 -6.11 8.30
N CYS A 136 -8.35 -7.05 8.01
CA CYS A 136 -7.81 -7.27 6.69
C CYS A 136 -7.95 -8.74 6.36
N ARG A 137 -8.63 -9.03 5.25
CA ARG A 137 -8.67 -10.38 4.72
C ARG A 137 -8.04 -10.42 3.34
N LYS A 138 -7.34 -11.52 3.09
CA LYS A 138 -6.97 -11.90 1.73
C LYS A 138 -8.24 -12.10 0.89
N LEU A 139 -8.23 -11.64 -0.35
CA LEU A 139 -9.30 -11.91 -1.28
C LEU A 139 -9.26 -13.37 -1.73
N SER A 140 -10.44 -13.98 -1.88
CA SER A 140 -10.53 -15.34 -2.42
C SER A 140 -10.21 -15.34 -3.92
N VAL A 141 -9.69 -16.46 -4.42
CA VAL A 141 -9.43 -16.61 -5.87
C VAL A 141 -10.73 -16.38 -6.64
N GLY A 142 -10.71 -15.46 -7.61
CA GLY A 142 -11.87 -15.08 -8.42
C GLY A 142 -12.78 -14.03 -7.79
N GLU A 143 -12.51 -13.60 -6.56
CA GLU A 143 -13.20 -12.46 -5.98
C GLU A 143 -12.79 -11.16 -6.69
N SER A 144 -13.77 -10.33 -7.09
CA SER A 144 -13.47 -9.09 -7.79
C SER A 144 -12.79 -8.06 -6.89
N LEU A 145 -11.73 -7.46 -7.42
CA LEU A 145 -11.05 -6.29 -6.86
C LEU A 145 -12.00 -5.08 -6.83
N ARG A 146 -11.83 -4.24 -5.81
CA ARG A 146 -12.59 -3.00 -5.62
C ARG A 146 -11.64 -1.83 -5.39
N PRO A 147 -11.98 -0.62 -5.87
CA PRO A 147 -11.17 0.57 -5.63
C PRO A 147 -10.86 0.76 -4.13
N GLY A 148 -9.59 0.81 -3.77
CA GLY A 148 -9.09 0.84 -2.40
C GLY A 148 -8.59 -0.49 -1.85
N ASP A 149 -8.77 -1.62 -2.54
CA ASP A 149 -8.11 -2.87 -2.14
C ASP A 149 -6.59 -2.72 -2.26
N ILE A 150 -5.84 -3.38 -1.37
CA ILE A 150 -4.37 -3.35 -1.37
C ILE A 150 -3.86 -4.52 -2.20
N ILE A 151 -3.05 -4.23 -3.21
CA ILE A 151 -2.40 -5.23 -4.04
C ILE A 151 -0.95 -5.33 -3.63
N ASN A 152 -0.52 -6.55 -3.34
CA ASN A 152 0.87 -6.85 -3.04
C ASN A 152 1.47 -7.70 -4.11
N THR A 153 2.64 -7.29 -4.57
CA THR A 153 3.41 -8.04 -5.55
C THR A 153 4.56 -8.73 -4.85
N TYR A 154 4.72 -10.02 -5.15
CA TYR A 154 5.80 -10.89 -4.65
C TYR A 154 6.64 -11.37 -5.83
N GLY A 155 7.95 -11.42 -5.64
CA GLY A 155 8.90 -11.83 -6.66
C GLY A 155 10.02 -12.68 -6.09
N PRO A 156 10.81 -13.30 -6.97
CA PRO A 156 11.67 -14.42 -6.59
C PRO A 156 13.04 -14.05 -6.03
N GLU A 157 13.38 -12.75 -5.93
CA GLU A 157 14.77 -12.29 -5.72
C GLU A 157 15.20 -11.99 -4.27
N TYR A 158 14.45 -12.37 -3.23
CA TYR A 158 14.85 -12.06 -1.86
C TYR A 158 15.30 -13.31 -1.10
N ILE A 159 16.63 -13.46 -0.96
CA ILE A 159 17.25 -14.40 -0.03
C ILE A 159 17.20 -13.77 1.36
N PHE A 160 16.44 -14.38 2.25
CA PHE A 160 16.23 -13.92 3.63
C PHE A 160 17.49 -14.12 4.44
N ARG A 161 17.99 -13.03 5.01
CA ARG A 161 18.86 -13.11 6.18
C ARG A 161 17.95 -13.17 7.40
N GLU A 162 18.38 -13.89 8.43
CA GLU A 162 17.65 -13.98 9.70
C GLU A 162 17.16 -12.60 10.12
N GLU A 163 15.85 -12.47 10.40
CA GLU A 163 15.29 -11.23 10.93
C GLU A 163 16.08 -10.89 12.21
N GLY A 164 16.68 -9.71 12.22
CA GLY A 164 17.36 -9.20 13.41
C GLY A 164 16.39 -9.03 14.58
N ASN A 165 16.95 -8.79 15.77
CA ASN A 165 16.17 -8.47 16.97
C ASN A 165 15.56 -7.05 16.87
N ASP A 166 14.53 -6.89 16.04
CA ASP A 166 13.81 -5.64 15.78
C ASP A 166 12.50 -5.50 16.59
N LYS A 167 11.80 -4.37 16.47
CA LYS A 167 10.51 -4.06 17.11
C LYS A 167 9.43 -5.06 16.72
N GLY A 168 9.50 -5.61 15.51
CA GLY A 168 8.60 -6.66 15.07
C GLY A 168 8.82 -7.95 15.86
N THR A 169 10.07 -8.36 16.01
CA THR A 169 10.47 -9.54 16.80
C THR A 169 10.08 -9.37 18.27
N HIS A 170 10.33 -8.20 18.86
CA HIS A 170 9.89 -7.88 20.22
C HIS A 170 8.36 -7.99 20.39
N PHE A 171 7.60 -7.54 19.40
CA PHE A 171 6.14 -7.68 19.41
C PHE A 171 5.68 -9.14 19.39
N TRP A 172 6.17 -9.97 18.48
CA TRP A 172 5.76 -11.37 18.42
C TRP A 172 6.18 -12.16 19.66
N ASN A 173 7.36 -11.84 20.22
CA ASN A 173 7.81 -12.45 21.48
C ASN A 173 6.89 -12.08 22.66
N ALA A 174 6.37 -10.84 22.69
CA ALA A 174 5.41 -10.43 23.70
C ALA A 174 4.05 -11.10 23.48
N LEU A 175 3.56 -11.14 22.24
CA LEU A 175 2.24 -11.70 21.92
C LEU A 175 2.19 -13.24 22.05
N TYR A 176 3.27 -13.93 21.71
CA TYR A 176 3.38 -15.38 21.76
C TYR A 176 4.66 -15.80 22.52
N PRO A 177 4.68 -15.62 23.86
CA PRO A 177 5.83 -16.02 24.66
C PRO A 177 6.06 -17.53 24.50
N ASN A 178 7.33 -17.93 24.30
CA ASN A 178 7.77 -19.31 24.04
C ASN A 178 7.51 -19.87 22.62
N ARG A 179 7.17 -19.05 21.63
CA ARG A 179 7.09 -19.47 20.21
C ARG A 179 8.46 -19.76 19.57
N TYR A 180 9.55 -19.90 20.33
CA TYR A 180 10.81 -20.48 19.83
C TYR A 180 10.66 -21.98 19.58
N THR A 181 9.68 -22.38 18.78
CA THR A 181 9.96 -23.40 17.78
C THR A 181 10.66 -22.66 16.66
N VAL A 182 11.90 -23.07 16.35
CA VAL A 182 12.52 -22.81 15.04
C VAL A 182 11.43 -22.94 14.00
N SER A 183 11.32 -21.94 13.11
CA SER A 183 10.32 -21.97 12.03
C SER A 183 10.27 -23.40 11.48
N PRO A 184 9.11 -24.08 11.46
CA PRO A 184 9.01 -25.52 11.15
C PRO A 184 9.40 -25.87 9.70
N VAL A 185 9.93 -24.91 8.97
CA VAL A 185 10.45 -25.04 7.63
C VAL A 185 11.97 -24.91 7.69
N ASP A 186 12.62 -26.07 7.85
CA ASP A 186 14.08 -26.24 7.75
C ASP A 186 14.61 -25.83 6.36
N ASN A 187 13.72 -25.75 5.35
CA ASN A 187 13.97 -25.16 4.05
C ASN A 187 12.65 -24.58 3.50
N GLY A 188 12.62 -23.27 3.28
CA GLY A 188 11.56 -22.59 2.54
C GLY A 188 10.53 -21.92 3.42
N TYR A 189 10.60 -20.60 3.49
CA TYR A 189 9.58 -19.70 4.01
C TYR A 189 9.62 -19.41 5.53
N SER A 190 10.59 -18.58 5.90
CA SER A 190 10.60 -17.77 7.12
C SER A 190 11.20 -16.40 6.81
N GLY A 191 10.56 -15.32 7.29
CA GLY A 191 11.12 -13.95 7.26
C GLY A 191 10.53 -13.04 6.18
N TYR A 192 9.73 -12.06 6.59
CA TYR A 192 8.98 -11.15 5.73
C TYR A 192 9.77 -9.86 5.44
N HIS A 193 10.89 -9.95 4.74
CA HIS A 193 11.38 -8.86 3.87
C HIS A 193 10.70 -8.89 2.49
N ASN A 194 9.46 -9.40 2.45
CA ASN A 194 8.86 -10.15 1.35
C ASN A 194 8.00 -9.36 0.36
N LEU A 195 8.01 -8.03 0.45
CA LEU A 195 7.02 -7.22 -0.25
C LEU A 195 7.79 -6.32 -1.19
N LEU A 196 7.88 -6.76 -2.45
CA LEU A 196 8.48 -5.95 -3.51
C LEU A 196 7.87 -4.56 -3.49
N HIS A 197 6.53 -4.56 -3.42
CA HIS A 197 5.73 -3.39 -3.67
C HIS A 197 4.28 -3.62 -3.27
N SER A 198 3.66 -2.56 -2.78
CA SER A 198 2.25 -2.54 -2.40
C SER A 198 1.61 -1.29 -2.96
N GLU A 199 0.46 -1.46 -3.59
CA GLU A 199 -0.30 -0.37 -4.18
C GLU A 199 -1.76 -0.44 -3.80
N THR A 200 -2.43 0.71 -3.93
CA THR A 200 -3.87 0.80 -3.81
C THR A 200 -4.49 0.59 -5.19
N PHE A 201 -5.30 -0.45 -5.34
CA PHE A 201 -6.06 -0.71 -6.55
C PHE A 201 -7.08 0.41 -6.80
N ILE A 202 -7.18 0.89 -8.04
CA ILE A 202 -8.24 1.81 -8.45
C ILE A 202 -9.10 1.12 -9.50
N SER A 203 -8.48 0.64 -10.57
CA SER A 203 -9.14 -0.08 -11.65
C SER A 203 -8.17 -1.09 -12.29
N TYR A 204 -8.65 -1.89 -13.23
CA TYR A 204 -7.78 -2.82 -13.98
C TYR A 204 -6.69 -2.12 -14.80
N GLU A 205 -6.78 -0.81 -14.99
CA GLU A 205 -5.79 -0.01 -15.73
C GLU A 205 -4.95 0.88 -14.81
N MET A 206 -5.33 1.05 -13.54
CA MET A 206 -4.77 2.09 -12.69
C MET A 206 -4.63 1.65 -11.22
N THR A 207 -3.51 2.03 -10.63
CA THR A 207 -3.22 1.95 -9.21
C THR A 207 -2.67 3.28 -8.71
N PHE A 208 -2.55 3.41 -7.38
CA PHE A 208 -1.83 4.51 -6.75
C PHE A 208 -0.93 3.97 -5.65
N GLY A 209 0.33 4.39 -5.66
CA GLY A 209 1.35 3.91 -4.75
C GLY A 209 2.55 4.84 -4.68
N LYS A 210 3.66 4.32 -4.14
CA LYS A 210 4.94 5.02 -4.06
C LYS A 210 5.96 4.24 -4.87
N ASP A 211 6.70 4.90 -5.77
CA ASP A 211 7.55 4.24 -6.78
C ASP A 211 8.58 3.23 -6.20
N SER A 212 9.12 3.46 -5.00
CA SER A 212 10.07 2.58 -4.30
C SER A 212 10.29 3.05 -2.84
N PRO A 213 10.98 2.28 -1.96
CA PRO A 213 11.27 2.71 -0.57
C PRO A 213 12.23 3.89 -0.38
N ASN A 214 12.82 4.49 -1.42
CA ASN A 214 13.83 5.55 -1.32
C ASN A 214 13.23 6.98 -1.24
N PHE A 215 14.07 7.98 -0.97
CA PHE A 215 13.71 9.40 -0.90
C PHE A 215 13.45 10.03 -2.28
N ASP A 216 14.04 9.47 -3.34
CA ASP A 216 13.86 9.98 -4.71
C ASP A 216 12.47 9.69 -5.29
N ASP A 217 11.74 8.81 -4.64
CA ASP A 217 10.49 8.23 -5.12
C ASP A 217 9.31 9.18 -4.89
N ARG A 218 8.32 9.08 -5.76
CA ARG A 218 7.12 9.91 -5.71
C ARG A 218 5.91 9.05 -5.38
N PHE A 219 4.89 9.71 -4.85
CA PHE A 219 3.55 9.15 -4.83
C PHE A 219 2.90 9.44 -6.17
N ASP A 220 2.54 8.41 -6.91
CA ASP A 220 1.97 8.59 -8.24
C ASP A 220 0.89 7.57 -8.56
N PHE A 221 0.14 7.88 -9.61
CA PHE A 221 -0.69 6.91 -10.27
C PHE A 221 0.17 6.10 -11.23
N HIS A 222 0.00 4.79 -11.17
CA HIS A 222 0.71 3.86 -12.04
C HIS A 222 -0.30 3.19 -12.93
N GLN A 223 0.11 2.87 -14.16
CA GLN A 223 -0.68 1.91 -14.91
C GLN A 223 -0.58 0.58 -14.17
N MET A 224 -1.70 -0.12 -14.10
CA MET A 224 -1.69 -1.45 -13.49
C MET A 224 -0.71 -2.37 -14.20
N ILE A 225 -0.35 -2.12 -15.46
CA ILE A 225 0.65 -2.91 -16.19
C ILE A 225 2.11 -2.62 -15.72
N GLU A 226 2.35 -1.53 -14.98
CA GLU A 226 3.70 -0.98 -14.73
C GLU A 226 4.23 -1.22 -13.30
N VAL A 227 3.48 -1.95 -12.46
CA VAL A 227 3.80 -2.10 -11.03
C VAL A 227 5.21 -2.69 -10.80
N TYR A 228 6.05 -1.89 -10.13
CA TYR A 228 7.52 -1.86 -10.19
C TYR A 228 8.30 -2.74 -9.18
N GLY A 229 9.58 -2.94 -9.51
CA GLY A 229 10.67 -3.46 -8.68
C GLY A 229 12.04 -3.09 -9.29
N ARG A 230 13.07 -2.86 -8.44
CA ARG A 230 14.42 -2.44 -8.86
C ARG A 230 15.27 -3.64 -9.32
N THR A 231 16.19 -3.41 -10.25
CA THR A 231 17.17 -4.39 -10.75
C THR A 231 18.16 -4.83 -9.67
N ARG A 232 18.32 -6.15 -9.41
CA ARG A 232 19.54 -6.68 -8.78
C ARG A 232 19.86 -8.17 -8.99
N ASP A 233 19.56 -8.76 -10.15
CA ASP A 233 20.44 -9.75 -10.81
C ASP A 233 20.10 -9.91 -12.31
N LYS A 234 21.02 -10.50 -13.11
CA LYS A 234 20.95 -10.50 -14.59
C LYS A 234 19.93 -11.46 -15.20
N ASP A 235 19.38 -12.37 -14.41
CA ASP A 235 18.51 -13.43 -14.89
C ASP A 235 17.09 -13.37 -14.35
N CYS A 236 16.77 -12.54 -13.36
CA CYS A 236 15.44 -12.51 -12.78
C CYS A 236 14.77 -11.13 -12.66
N GLN A 237 14.92 -10.35 -13.73
CA GLN A 237 14.39 -8.99 -13.83
C GLN A 237 12.86 -8.94 -13.98
N GLU A 238 12.22 -8.10 -13.17
CA GLU A 238 10.84 -7.67 -13.35
C GLU A 238 10.66 -6.94 -14.68
N ASN A 239 9.67 -7.39 -15.45
CA ASN A 239 9.30 -6.74 -16.69
C ASN A 239 8.20 -5.72 -16.39
N GLN A 240 8.54 -4.44 -16.59
CA GLN A 240 7.74 -3.23 -16.35
C GLN A 240 6.49 -3.10 -17.26
N SER A 241 6.14 -4.12 -18.04
CA SER A 241 5.05 -4.08 -19.03
C SER A 241 3.85 -4.98 -18.69
N LEU A 242 3.79 -5.53 -17.47
CA LEU A 242 2.86 -6.60 -17.12
C LEU A 242 2.09 -6.40 -15.81
N THR A 243 0.78 -6.65 -15.85
CA THR A 243 -0.16 -6.31 -14.76
C THR A 243 -0.13 -7.28 -13.56
N PRO A 244 -0.24 -6.79 -12.30
CA PRO A 244 -0.44 -7.64 -11.12
C PRO A 244 -1.77 -8.40 -11.10
N HIS A 245 -2.84 -7.90 -11.75
CA HIS A 245 -4.14 -8.59 -11.74
C HIS A 245 -4.14 -9.84 -12.65
N MET A 246 -3.20 -9.97 -13.59
CA MET A 246 -2.99 -11.21 -14.33
C MET A 246 -2.16 -12.25 -13.53
N ARG A 247 -1.64 -11.86 -12.36
CA ARG A 247 -0.84 -12.69 -11.44
C ARG A 247 -1.69 -13.34 -10.34
N GLU A 248 -2.96 -12.92 -10.17
CA GLU A 248 -3.94 -13.64 -9.35
C GLU A 248 -4.49 -14.86 -10.10
N ASN A 249 -3.73 -15.95 -10.13
CA ASN A 249 -4.27 -17.21 -10.58
C ASN A 249 -3.91 -18.32 -9.61
N GLN A 250 -4.86 -18.63 -8.72
CA GLN A 250 -4.80 -19.79 -7.82
C GLN A 250 -3.71 -19.75 -6.73
N ASN A 251 -3.12 -18.58 -6.43
CA ASN A 251 -1.96 -18.43 -5.53
C ASN A 251 -0.69 -19.13 -6.04
N GLU A 252 -0.59 -19.38 -7.34
CA GLU A 252 0.61 -19.97 -7.93
C GLU A 252 1.43 -18.90 -8.63
N ALA A 253 2.75 -18.95 -8.44
CA ALA A 253 3.66 -18.08 -9.14
C ALA A 253 3.57 -18.35 -10.65
N LYS A 254 3.43 -17.31 -11.46
CA LYS A 254 3.33 -17.44 -12.92
C LYS A 254 4.50 -16.79 -13.61
N ARG A 255 5.03 -17.52 -14.60
CA ARG A 255 5.99 -16.99 -15.55
C ARG A 255 5.32 -15.92 -16.40
N ILE A 256 5.71 -14.67 -16.19
CA ILE A 256 5.12 -13.58 -16.95
C ILE A 256 5.85 -13.47 -18.30
N LYS A 257 5.10 -13.29 -19.39
CA LYS A 257 5.65 -13.24 -20.75
C LYS A 257 6.68 -12.11 -20.89
N GLY A 258 7.93 -12.47 -21.20
CA GLY A 258 9.04 -11.50 -21.28
C GLY A 258 9.76 -11.26 -19.95
N THR A 259 9.39 -11.97 -18.88
CA THR A 259 10.22 -12.14 -17.68
C THR A 259 10.87 -13.52 -17.70
N LYS A 260 11.99 -13.65 -16.98
CA LYS A 260 12.64 -14.94 -16.78
C LYS A 260 12.15 -15.66 -15.51
N CYS A 261 11.32 -15.02 -14.68
CA CYS A 261 10.86 -15.58 -13.40
C CYS A 261 9.35 -15.67 -13.25
N ASP A 262 8.98 -16.37 -12.19
CA ASP A 262 7.62 -16.50 -11.74
C ASP A 262 7.31 -15.48 -10.65
N TYR A 263 6.14 -14.82 -10.75
CA TYR A 263 5.67 -13.83 -9.77
C TYR A 263 4.28 -14.20 -9.29
N MET A 264 3.92 -13.75 -8.09
CA MET A 264 2.55 -13.84 -7.59
C MET A 264 2.11 -12.49 -7.04
N SER A 265 0.82 -12.20 -7.12
CA SER A 265 0.23 -11.06 -6.43
C SER A 265 -0.90 -11.53 -5.53
N LEU A 266 -0.98 -10.94 -4.34
CA LEU A 266 -2.08 -11.16 -3.41
C LEU A 266 -2.81 -9.84 -3.18
N ALA A 267 -4.13 -9.88 -3.29
CA ALA A 267 -4.96 -8.75 -2.90
C ALA A 267 -5.55 -8.92 -1.50
N TYR A 268 -5.68 -7.80 -0.80
CA TYR A 268 -6.24 -7.72 0.52
C TYR A 268 -7.31 -6.64 0.55
N ARG A 269 -8.45 -6.97 1.16
CA ARG A 269 -9.49 -6.00 1.50
C ARG A 269 -9.45 -5.73 2.98
N CYS A 270 -9.18 -4.48 3.30
CA CYS A 270 -9.10 -4.01 4.67
C CYS A 270 -10.21 -3.00 5.00
N GLN A 271 -10.68 -3.01 6.24
CA GLN A 271 -11.57 -2.01 6.82
C GLN A 271 -10.75 -1.01 7.64
N ARG A 272 -11.11 0.28 7.62
CA ARG A 272 -10.46 1.29 8.46
C ARG A 272 -10.63 0.98 9.95
N PHE A 273 -9.61 1.26 10.77
CA PHE A 273 -9.68 1.03 12.22
C PHE A 273 -10.83 1.78 12.88
N ASP A 274 -11.03 3.04 12.52
CA ASP A 274 -12.12 3.84 13.11
C ASP A 274 -13.49 3.30 12.74
N SER A 275 -13.69 2.89 11.49
CA SER A 275 -14.94 2.25 11.07
C SER A 275 -15.18 0.93 11.81
N TYR A 276 -14.14 0.14 12.05
CA TYR A 276 -14.25 -1.12 12.78
C TYR A 276 -14.54 -0.89 14.28
N PHE A 277 -13.70 -0.12 14.97
CA PHE A 277 -13.81 0.10 16.41
C PHE A 277 -15.03 0.96 16.79
N ASN A 278 -15.55 1.80 15.90
CA ASN A 278 -16.83 2.49 16.11
C ASN A 278 -18.05 1.60 15.84
N SER A 279 -17.88 0.47 15.15
CA SER A 279 -18.98 -0.45 14.82
C SER A 279 -19.22 -1.53 15.87
N ILE A 280 -18.32 -1.66 16.84
CA ILE A 280 -18.38 -2.64 17.92
C ILE A 280 -18.52 -1.93 19.27
N GLU A 281 -19.10 -2.63 20.24
CA GLU A 281 -19.14 -2.14 21.62
C GLU A 281 -17.77 -2.37 22.28
N LEU A 282 -17.11 -1.28 22.65
CA LEU A 282 -15.85 -1.30 23.39
C LEU A 282 -16.12 -1.23 24.90
N SER A 283 -15.39 -2.02 25.67
CA SER A 283 -15.27 -1.86 27.12
C SER A 283 -14.61 -0.53 27.48
N ASP A 284 -14.68 -0.12 28.75
CA ASP A 284 -14.09 1.15 29.18
C ASP A 284 -12.56 1.18 29.04
N ILE A 285 -11.91 0.03 29.22
CA ILE A 285 -10.47 -0.13 28.97
C ILE A 285 -10.17 0.07 27.49
N GLU A 286 -10.92 -0.60 26.60
CA GLU A 286 -10.75 -0.52 25.15
C GLU A 286 -11.05 0.90 24.61
N LYS A 287 -12.04 1.61 25.17
CA LYS A 287 -12.29 3.03 24.86
C LYS A 287 -11.10 3.90 25.25
N GLY A 288 -10.50 3.64 26.42
CA GLY A 288 -9.28 4.31 26.88
C GLY A 288 -8.13 4.11 25.89
N LEU A 289 -7.84 2.85 25.53
CA LEU A 289 -6.82 2.51 24.53
C LEU A 289 -7.09 3.20 23.19
N TRP A 290 -8.33 3.18 22.72
CA TRP A 290 -8.70 3.81 21.46
C TRP A 290 -8.48 5.32 21.47
N SER A 291 -8.82 6.00 22.56
CA SER A 291 -8.56 7.44 22.74
C SER A 291 -7.06 7.75 22.69
N GLU A 292 -6.24 6.96 23.39
CA GLU A 292 -4.77 7.12 23.36
C GLU A 292 -4.22 6.96 21.93
N ILE A 293 -4.69 5.95 21.20
CA ILE A 293 -4.30 5.70 19.81
C ILE A 293 -4.64 6.88 18.91
N GLN A 294 -5.82 7.49 19.07
CA GLN A 294 -6.20 8.68 18.31
C GLN A 294 -5.25 9.85 18.55
N ASP A 295 -4.76 10.02 19.77
CA ASP A 295 -3.79 11.07 20.11
C ASP A 295 -2.38 10.78 19.59
N LEU A 296 -2.01 9.51 19.44
CA LEU A 296 -0.79 9.10 18.75
C LEU A 296 -0.89 9.34 17.23
N PHE A 297 -2.04 9.05 16.61
CA PHE A 297 -2.24 9.33 15.18
C PHE A 297 -2.11 10.82 14.85
N LYS A 298 -2.67 11.71 15.69
CA LYS A 298 -2.49 13.17 15.52
C LYS A 298 -1.00 13.58 15.51
N LYS A 299 -0.17 12.91 16.32
CA LYS A 299 1.29 13.14 16.36
C LYS A 299 1.96 12.60 15.10
N GLN A 300 1.61 11.40 14.62
CA GLN A 300 2.11 10.88 13.34
C GLN A 300 1.80 11.81 12.18
N ASN A 301 0.58 12.36 12.10
CA ASN A 301 0.23 13.31 11.03
C ASN A 301 1.12 14.55 11.04
N THR A 302 1.52 15.00 12.23
CA THR A 302 2.44 16.13 12.39
C THR A 302 3.85 15.72 11.92
N LEU A 303 4.31 14.51 12.26
CA LEU A 303 5.61 13.99 11.86
C LEU A 303 5.72 13.71 10.37
N PHE A 304 4.63 13.35 9.70
CA PHE A 304 4.62 13.18 8.25
C PHE A 304 5.05 14.47 7.51
N LYS A 305 4.85 15.64 8.13
CA LYS A 305 5.34 16.93 7.61
C LYS A 305 6.86 17.03 7.62
N LEU A 306 7.57 16.40 8.56
CA LEU A 306 9.05 16.36 8.54
C LEU A 306 9.56 15.66 7.27
N LEU A 307 8.86 14.61 6.84
CA LEU A 307 9.25 13.81 5.68
C LEU A 307 8.90 14.50 4.35
N THR A 308 7.89 15.39 4.35
CA THR A 308 7.30 15.95 3.13
C THR A 308 7.52 17.45 2.93
N ILE A 309 7.86 18.21 3.98
CA ILE A 309 8.06 19.68 3.92
C ILE A 309 9.51 20.03 4.26
N LYS A 310 10.26 20.54 3.27
CA LYS A 310 11.73 20.76 3.35
C LYS A 310 12.20 21.61 4.54
N ASN A 311 11.38 22.56 4.99
CA ASN A 311 11.73 23.51 6.04
C ASN A 311 10.94 23.30 7.34
N PHE A 312 10.14 22.23 7.43
CA PHE A 312 9.46 21.90 8.68
C PHE A 312 10.49 21.33 9.66
N LYS A 313 10.52 21.85 10.88
CA LYS A 313 11.42 21.42 11.94
C LYS A 313 10.66 21.33 13.24
N LEU A 314 11.03 20.36 14.07
CA LEU A 314 10.61 20.32 15.46
C LEU A 314 11.67 21.00 16.33
N SER A 315 11.25 21.53 17.47
CA SER A 315 12.20 21.92 18.51
C SER A 315 12.81 20.67 19.16
N ASN A 316 14.04 20.77 19.65
CA ASN A 316 14.68 19.68 20.41
C ASN A 316 13.80 19.19 21.58
N PHE A 317 13.10 20.12 22.23
CA PHE A 317 12.15 19.79 23.31
C PHE A 317 10.99 18.90 22.82
N GLU A 318 10.42 19.21 21.65
CA GLU A 318 9.36 18.38 21.06
C GLU A 318 9.88 17.01 20.63
N VAL A 319 11.09 16.94 20.06
CA VAL A 319 11.74 15.67 19.69
C VAL A 319 11.91 14.78 20.93
N ILE A 320 12.49 15.30 22.00
CA ILE A 320 12.67 14.56 23.26
C ILE A 320 11.32 14.10 23.83
N LYS A 321 10.32 15.00 23.86
CA LYS A 321 8.98 14.67 24.35
C LYS A 321 8.33 13.54 23.56
N LEU A 322 8.45 13.55 22.24
CA LEU A 322 7.88 12.52 21.37
C LEU A 322 8.58 11.17 21.54
N ILE A 323 9.89 11.18 21.76
CA ILE A 323 10.68 9.97 22.05
C ILE A 323 10.28 9.35 23.38
N THR A 324 10.26 10.15 24.44
CA THR A 324 9.87 9.65 25.77
C THR A 324 8.47 9.04 25.71
N LEU A 325 7.53 9.73 25.05
CA LEU A 325 6.18 9.22 24.84
C LEU A 325 6.17 7.92 24.03
N SER A 326 6.86 7.88 22.87
CA SER A 326 6.84 6.70 22.00
C SER A 326 7.40 5.47 22.70
N ASP A 327 8.52 5.63 23.40
CA ASP A 327 9.23 4.52 24.04
C ASP A 327 8.46 4.01 25.24
N GLU A 328 7.88 4.91 26.04
CA GLU A 328 7.02 4.56 27.16
C GLU A 328 5.77 3.81 26.72
N VAL A 329 5.02 4.35 25.74
CA VAL A 329 3.77 3.74 25.25
C VAL A 329 4.04 2.41 24.56
N ALA A 330 5.10 2.30 23.77
CA ALA A 330 5.47 1.04 23.13
C ALA A 330 5.81 -0.02 24.18
N ARG A 331 6.62 0.32 25.20
CA ARG A 331 6.96 -0.58 26.30
C ARG A 331 5.73 -1.02 27.10
N LEU A 332 4.85 -0.10 27.45
CA LEU A 332 3.60 -0.42 28.18
C LEU A 332 2.71 -1.36 27.36
N SER A 333 2.56 -1.10 26.06
CA SER A 333 1.79 -1.96 25.16
C SER A 333 2.36 -3.38 25.08
N LEU A 334 3.68 -3.54 24.96
CA LEU A 334 4.32 -4.87 24.97
C LEU A 334 4.11 -5.59 26.31
N ASN A 335 4.27 -4.87 27.43
CA ASN A 335 4.07 -5.43 28.75
C ASN A 335 2.63 -5.91 28.96
N GLU A 336 1.64 -5.19 28.42
CA GLU A 336 0.23 -5.58 28.48
C GLU A 336 -0.07 -6.77 27.57
N LEU A 337 0.44 -6.76 26.32
CA LEU A 337 0.36 -7.91 25.40
C LEU A 337 0.97 -9.18 26.01
N SER A 338 2.10 -9.07 26.70
CA SER A 338 2.79 -10.22 27.32
C SER A 338 2.03 -10.87 28.49
N LYS A 339 1.03 -10.19 29.05
CA LYS A 339 0.17 -10.74 30.10
C LYS A 339 -0.99 -11.58 29.51
N GLY A 340 -0.97 -11.82 28.20
CA GLY A 340 -2.08 -12.15 27.29
C GLY A 340 -2.95 -13.38 27.51
N LEU A 341 -2.95 -14.03 28.67
CA LEU A 341 -3.85 -15.16 28.93
C LEU A 341 -5.35 -14.76 29.03
N HIS A 342 -5.66 -13.46 29.08
CA HIS A 342 -7.02 -12.95 29.30
C HIS A 342 -7.45 -11.80 28.37
N LEU A 343 -6.66 -11.45 27.35
CA LEU A 343 -7.00 -10.33 26.46
C LEU A 343 -8.17 -10.72 25.54
N SER A 344 -9.14 -9.83 25.41
CA SER A 344 -10.11 -9.92 24.32
C SER A 344 -9.38 -9.74 22.98
N LYS A 345 -9.95 -10.25 21.87
CA LYS A 345 -9.35 -10.01 20.55
C LYS A 345 -9.30 -8.51 20.20
N ASN A 346 -10.29 -7.74 20.64
CA ASN A 346 -10.34 -6.29 20.41
C ASN A 346 -9.24 -5.57 21.21
N GLU A 347 -9.06 -5.95 22.47
CA GLU A 347 -8.02 -5.43 23.35
C GLU A 347 -6.61 -5.74 22.78
N GLU A 348 -6.37 -6.99 22.35
CA GLU A 348 -5.14 -7.39 21.68
C GLU A 348 -4.87 -6.53 20.41
N MET A 349 -5.89 -6.31 19.59
CA MET A 349 -5.78 -5.48 18.39
C MET A 349 -5.50 -4.01 18.73
N LEU A 350 -6.16 -3.45 19.74
CA LEU A 350 -5.93 -2.07 20.20
C LEU A 350 -4.53 -1.92 20.77
N LEU A 351 -4.06 -2.85 21.60
CA LEU A 351 -2.70 -2.84 22.13
C LEU A 351 -1.64 -2.97 21.04
N THR A 352 -1.90 -3.82 20.04
CA THR A 352 -1.04 -3.95 18.85
C THR A 352 -1.00 -2.65 18.06
N LEU A 353 -2.15 -2.01 17.82
CA LEU A 353 -2.22 -0.73 17.14
C LEU A 353 -1.52 0.38 17.93
N ARG A 354 -1.68 0.42 19.25
CA ARG A 354 -1.00 1.37 20.13
C ARG A 354 0.51 1.18 20.07
N TYR A 355 0.99 -0.05 20.15
CA TYR A 355 2.41 -0.39 20.05
C TYR A 355 3.03 0.10 18.74
N PHE A 356 2.45 -0.27 17.59
CA PHE A 356 3.04 0.08 16.30
C PHE A 356 2.87 1.56 15.95
N THR A 357 1.78 2.20 16.41
CA THR A 357 1.61 3.65 16.23
C THR A 357 2.65 4.43 17.04
N ALA A 358 2.91 4.04 18.28
CA ALA A 358 3.97 4.62 19.10
C ALA A 358 5.36 4.36 18.50
N SER A 359 5.65 3.12 18.11
CA SER A 359 6.94 2.76 17.50
C SER A 359 7.19 3.55 16.20
N ALA A 360 6.16 3.76 15.38
CA ALA A 360 6.29 4.52 14.15
C ALA A 360 6.48 6.03 14.36
N ILE A 361 6.11 6.59 15.52
CA ILE A 361 6.51 7.96 15.91
C ILE A 361 8.03 8.04 16.01
N ARG A 362 8.65 7.13 16.78
CA ARG A 362 10.11 7.02 16.91
C ARG A 362 10.75 6.82 15.54
N LYS A 363 10.26 5.87 14.75
CA LYS A 363 10.82 5.58 13.42
C LYS A 363 10.72 6.77 12.47
N SER A 364 9.65 7.57 12.55
CA SER A 364 9.52 8.78 11.72
C SER A 364 10.56 9.85 12.06
N LEU A 365 10.94 9.97 13.34
CA LEU A 365 12.02 10.87 13.78
C LEU A 365 13.39 10.37 13.30
N GLU A 366 13.64 9.06 13.40
CA GLU A 366 14.87 8.42 12.90
C GLU A 366 15.02 8.60 11.38
N LEU A 367 13.94 8.34 10.61
CA LEU A 367 13.92 8.51 9.16
C LEU A 367 14.09 9.97 8.73
N ALA A 368 13.72 10.92 9.58
CA ALA A 368 13.92 12.35 9.35
C ALA A 368 15.33 12.84 9.74
N ASP A 369 16.20 11.96 10.25
CA ASP A 369 17.51 12.28 10.83
C ASP A 369 17.41 13.22 12.06
N GLU A 370 16.29 13.21 12.78
CA GLU A 370 16.11 13.99 14.01
C GLU A 370 16.74 13.29 15.22
N VAL A 371 16.93 11.96 15.14
CA VAL A 371 17.61 11.13 16.14
C VAL A 371 18.29 9.91 15.53
N GLU A 372 19.25 9.35 16.26
CA GLU A 372 19.93 8.13 15.89
C GLU A 372 18.95 6.94 15.74
N PRO A 373 19.10 6.13 14.67
CA PRO A 373 18.33 4.91 14.48
C PRO A 373 18.53 3.91 15.63
N THR A 374 17.44 3.35 16.13
CA THR A 374 17.48 2.26 17.13
C THR A 374 17.63 0.87 16.49
N GLU A 375 17.48 0.78 15.17
CA GLU A 375 17.49 -0.46 14.38
C GLU A 375 18.20 -0.20 13.05
N PRO A 376 18.86 -1.22 12.47
CA PRO A 376 19.33 -1.15 11.08
C PRO A 376 18.16 -0.83 10.14
N LEU A 377 18.43 -0.02 9.11
CA LEU A 377 17.45 0.32 8.07
C LEU A 377 17.37 -0.74 6.98
#